data_AF-A0A537U6G7-F1
#
_entry.id   AF-A0A537U6G7-F1
#
_cell.length_a   1.000
_cell.length_b   1.000
_cell.length_c   1.000
_cell.angle_alpha   90.00
_cell.angle_beta   90.00
_cell.angle_gamma   90.00
#
_symmetry.space_group_name_H-M   'P 1'
#
loop_
_entity.id
_entity.type
_entity.pdbx_description
1 polymer ?
#
loop_
_entity_poly.entity_id
_entity_poly.type
_entity_poly.pdbx_seq_one_letter_code
_entity_poly.pdbx_strand_id
1 'polypeptide(L)'
;MSEAKKRTRAKDEPAQDARLTAILRDAHARLRLWGKCKDSACSRTETCGGDAAQCGARLAPESWAWLTQVVQAVLRGQPQAAAIEAANIARLPYRARRTVRWPGVPCWEPIEFLELHDGTWVRVDQVPAPAAIDPHVVALAASDWLARALRADRRGKDAVRDDGKERKALV
;
A
#
# COMPACT_ATOMS: atom_id res chain seq x y z
N MET A 1 17.37 -23.07 8.66
CA MET A 1 16.52 -21.97 9.17
C MET A 1 16.15 -22.30 10.61
N SER A 2 16.76 -21.64 11.59
CA SER A 2 16.68 -22.02 13.01
C SER A 2 15.33 -21.68 13.65
N GLU A 3 14.86 -22.49 14.61
CA GLU A 3 13.59 -22.31 15.33
C GLU A 3 13.42 -20.91 15.95
N ALA A 4 14.51 -20.31 16.41
CA ALA A 4 14.52 -18.94 16.92
C ALA A 4 13.99 -17.92 15.89
N LYS A 5 14.39 -18.06 14.62
CA LYS A 5 13.97 -17.17 13.52
C LYS A 5 12.48 -17.37 13.18
N LYS A 6 11.96 -18.59 13.34
CA LYS A 6 10.54 -18.93 13.19
C LYS A 6 9.69 -18.31 14.30
N ARG A 7 10.14 -18.41 15.55
CA ARG A 7 9.46 -17.84 16.73
C ARG A 7 9.40 -16.31 16.70
N THR A 8 10.47 -15.64 16.25
CA THR A 8 10.47 -14.17 16.11
C THR A 8 9.48 -13.72 15.03
N ARG A 9 9.46 -14.38 13.86
CA ARG A 9 8.52 -14.06 12.77
C ARG A 9 7.05 -14.24 13.17
N ALA A 10 6.73 -15.33 13.86
CA ALA A 10 5.37 -15.60 14.33
C ALA A 10 4.87 -14.58 15.37
N LYS A 11 5.77 -13.94 16.13
CA LYS A 11 5.43 -12.88 17.09
C LYS A 11 5.30 -11.51 16.42
N ASP A 12 6.07 -11.26 15.38
CA ASP A 12 6.08 -9.99 14.66
C ASP A 12 4.91 -9.84 13.66
N GLU A 13 4.37 -10.95 13.15
CA GLU A 13 3.23 -10.95 12.21
C GLU A 13 1.95 -10.32 12.80
N PRO A 14 1.43 -10.75 13.98
CA PRO A 14 0.25 -10.12 14.59
C PRO A 14 0.45 -8.63 14.92
N ALA A 15 1.67 -8.24 15.29
CA ALA A 15 2.00 -6.84 15.56
C ALA A 15 2.02 -6.00 14.27
N GLN A 16 2.45 -6.58 13.14
CA GLN A 16 2.38 -5.92 11.84
C GLN A 16 0.95 -5.79 11.35
N ASP A 17 0.10 -6.79 11.56
CA ASP A 17 -1.31 -6.75 11.17
C ASP A 17 -2.10 -5.71 11.97
N ALA A 18 -1.87 -5.61 13.28
CA ALA A 18 -2.45 -4.56 14.11
C ALA A 18 -2.03 -3.16 13.64
N ARG A 19 -0.75 -2.97 13.29
CA ARG A 19 -0.22 -1.71 12.75
C ARG A 19 -0.83 -1.36 11.41
N LEU A 20 -0.90 -2.33 10.49
CA LEU A 20 -1.53 -2.17 9.19
C LEU A 20 -2.97 -1.71 9.36
N THR A 21 -3.73 -2.36 10.24
CA THR A 21 -5.13 -2.03 10.54
C THR A 21 -5.28 -0.60 11.07
N ALA A 22 -4.42 -0.17 12.00
CA ALA A 22 -4.44 1.18 12.55
C ALA A 22 -4.12 2.25 11.50
N ILE A 23 -3.10 2.02 10.66
CA ILE A 23 -2.71 2.93 9.58
C ILE A 23 -3.82 3.03 8.53
N LEU A 24 -4.42 1.91 8.13
CA LEU A 24 -5.53 1.88 7.18
C LEU A 24 -6.78 2.58 7.74
N ARG A 25 -7.06 2.45 9.04
CA ARG A 25 -8.16 3.19 9.68
C ARG A 25 -7.94 4.71 9.62
N ASP A 26 -6.74 5.19 9.91
CA ASP A 26 -6.43 6.63 9.82
C ASP A 26 -6.44 7.11 8.36
N ALA A 27 -5.95 6.31 7.42
CA ALA A 27 -6.06 6.61 5.99
C ALA A 27 -7.52 6.75 5.55
N HIS A 28 -8.39 5.83 5.98
CA HIS A 28 -9.82 5.86 5.69
C HIS A 28 -10.47 7.17 6.19
N ALA A 29 -10.12 7.60 7.41
CA ALA A 29 -10.59 8.84 7.99
C ALA A 29 -10.11 10.07 7.19
N ARG A 30 -8.83 10.12 6.84
CA ARG A 30 -8.22 11.21 6.05
C ARG A 30 -8.80 11.35 4.65
N LEU A 31 -9.11 10.22 4.02
CA LEU A 31 -9.77 10.17 2.71
C LEU A 31 -11.29 10.38 2.80
N ARG A 32 -11.83 10.56 4.02
CA ARG A 32 -13.25 10.75 4.31
C ARG A 32 -14.15 9.70 3.67
N LEU A 33 -13.65 8.46 3.59
CA LEU A 33 -14.39 7.36 2.95
C LEU A 33 -15.68 7.02 3.70
N TRP A 34 -15.76 7.35 5.00
CA TRP A 34 -16.98 7.25 5.80
C TRP A 34 -18.15 8.06 5.21
N GLY A 35 -17.88 9.20 4.57
CA GLY A 35 -18.90 10.04 3.94
C GLY A 35 -19.44 9.46 2.63
N LYS A 36 -18.72 8.49 2.04
CA LYS A 36 -19.13 7.74 0.85
C LYS A 36 -19.77 6.40 1.20
N CYS A 37 -19.77 6.01 2.48
CA CYS A 37 -20.35 4.75 2.94
C CYS A 37 -21.88 4.82 2.93
N LYS A 38 -22.55 3.73 2.52
CA LYS A 38 -24.02 3.62 2.57
C LYS A 38 -24.57 3.48 3.98
N ASP A 39 -23.70 3.18 4.95
CA ASP A 39 -24.09 3.10 6.36
C ASP A 39 -24.17 4.50 6.98
N SER A 40 -25.38 4.89 7.36
CA SER A 40 -25.67 6.19 7.98
C SER A 40 -24.96 6.40 9.33
N ALA A 41 -24.55 5.34 10.03
CA ALA A 41 -23.76 5.47 11.26
C ALA A 41 -22.36 5.98 10.95
N CYS A 42 -21.75 5.52 9.85
CA CYS A 42 -20.42 5.97 9.43
C CYS A 42 -20.43 7.45 9.06
N SER A 43 -21.47 7.92 8.36
CA SER A 43 -21.57 9.33 7.99
C SER A 43 -21.84 10.25 9.18
N ARG A 44 -22.70 9.85 10.13
CA ARG A 44 -23.02 10.65 11.32
C ARG A 44 -21.87 10.80 12.31
N THR A 45 -21.05 9.76 12.43
CA THR A 45 -19.95 9.73 13.40
C THR A 45 -18.62 10.24 12.81
N GLU A 46 -18.62 10.59 11.52
CA GLU A 46 -17.43 10.99 10.76
C GLU A 46 -16.27 9.99 10.86
N THR A 47 -16.60 8.72 11.08
CA THR A 47 -15.65 7.62 11.24
C THR A 47 -16.24 6.34 10.68
N CYS A 48 -15.38 5.35 10.38
CA CYS A 48 -15.89 4.03 10.01
C CYS A 48 -16.44 3.33 11.26
N GLY A 49 -17.74 3.06 11.30
CA GLY A 49 -18.37 2.29 12.37
C GLY A 49 -18.06 0.78 12.35
N GLY A 50 -17.32 0.31 11.34
CA GLY A 50 -16.95 -1.10 11.16
C GLY A 50 -15.48 -1.27 10.83
N ASP A 51 -15.17 -2.30 10.02
CA ASP A 51 -13.82 -2.52 9.53
C ASP A 51 -13.48 -1.54 8.41
N ALA A 52 -12.58 -0.59 8.71
CA ALA A 52 -12.10 0.41 7.76
C ALA A 52 -11.38 -0.22 6.55
N ALA A 53 -10.73 -1.39 6.73
CA ALA A 53 -10.08 -2.09 5.63
C ALA A 53 -11.13 -2.66 4.66
N GLN A 54 -12.17 -3.31 5.18
CA GLN A 54 -13.29 -3.81 4.36
C GLN A 54 -14.08 -2.68 3.72
N CYS A 55 -14.33 -1.59 4.46
CA CYS A 55 -15.05 -0.42 3.96
C CYS A 55 -14.29 0.26 2.82
N GLY A 56 -12.97 0.47 2.98
CA GLY A 56 -12.12 1.00 1.93
C GLY A 56 -12.07 0.11 0.69
N ALA A 57 -11.94 -1.22 0.87
CA ALA A 57 -11.95 -2.18 -0.23
C ALA A 57 -13.27 -2.20 -1.01
N ARG A 58 -14.41 -1.92 -0.35
CA ARG A 58 -15.71 -1.82 -1.00
C ARG A 58 -15.90 -0.50 -1.76
N LEU A 59 -15.40 0.60 -1.21
CA LEU A 59 -15.63 1.95 -1.74
C LEU A 59 -14.63 2.36 -2.83
N ALA A 60 -13.41 1.86 -2.76
CA ALA A 60 -12.35 2.17 -3.72
C ALA A 60 -11.41 0.96 -3.88
N PRO A 61 -11.88 -0.16 -4.48
CA PRO A 61 -11.16 -1.44 -4.45
C PRO A 61 -9.71 -1.34 -4.92
N GLU A 62 -9.47 -0.74 -6.07
CA GLU A 62 -8.15 -0.64 -6.71
C GLU A 62 -7.24 0.30 -5.93
N SER A 63 -7.76 1.47 -5.54
CA SER A 63 -7.01 2.45 -4.75
C SER A 63 -6.66 1.94 -3.37
N TRP A 64 -7.56 1.18 -2.75
CA TRP A 64 -7.38 0.62 -1.43
C TRP A 64 -6.40 -0.56 -1.42
N ALA A 65 -6.49 -1.44 -2.44
CA ALA A 65 -5.53 -2.52 -2.63
C ALA A 65 -4.11 -1.96 -2.85
N TRP A 66 -3.98 -0.94 -3.71
CA TRP A 66 -2.71 -0.25 -3.94
C TRP A 66 -2.15 0.39 -2.67
N LEU A 67 -2.96 1.14 -1.91
CA LEU A 67 -2.52 1.76 -0.66
C LEU A 67 -2.09 0.70 0.37
N THR A 68 -2.85 -0.39 0.48
CA THR A 68 -2.53 -1.50 1.39
C THR A 68 -1.16 -2.10 1.05
N GLN A 69 -0.86 -2.31 -0.23
CA GLN A 69 0.43 -2.82 -0.68
C GLN A 69 1.57 -1.86 -0.30
N VAL A 70 1.39 -0.54 -0.51
CA VAL A 70 2.38 0.47 -0.11
C VAL A 70 2.63 0.42 1.40
N VAL A 71 1.58 0.45 2.22
CA VAL A 71 1.72 0.44 3.68
C VAL A 71 2.42 -0.85 4.16
N GLN A 72 2.07 -2.00 3.60
CA GLN A 72 2.72 -3.28 3.93
C GLN A 72 4.22 -3.26 3.58
N ALA A 73 4.59 -2.73 2.41
CA ALA A 73 5.98 -2.63 1.98
C ALA A 73 6.79 -1.72 2.92
N VAL A 74 6.23 -0.57 3.31
CA VAL A 74 6.89 0.34 4.24
C VAL A 74 6.98 -0.24 5.66
N LEU A 75 5.95 -0.97 6.12
CA LEU A 75 6.00 -1.69 7.40
C LEU A 75 7.10 -2.77 7.42
N ARG A 76 7.42 -3.37 6.26
CA ARG A 76 8.56 -4.29 6.08
C ARG A 76 9.91 -3.60 5.95
N GLY A 77 9.95 -2.27 6.06
CA GLY A 77 11.18 -1.47 6.06
C GLY A 77 11.58 -0.93 4.70
N GLN A 78 10.75 -1.05 3.66
CA GLN A 78 11.05 -0.39 2.39
C GLN A 78 10.94 1.14 2.50
N PRO A 79 11.82 1.91 1.84
CA PRO A 79 11.64 3.35 1.69
C PRO A 79 10.29 3.67 1.03
N GLN A 80 9.60 4.71 1.50
CA GLN A 80 8.26 5.08 1.03
C GLN A 80 8.20 5.29 -0.50
N ALA A 81 9.18 5.99 -1.07
CA ALA A 81 9.27 6.17 -2.53
C ALA A 81 9.41 4.84 -3.29
N ALA A 82 10.26 3.94 -2.79
CA ALA A 82 10.46 2.62 -3.39
C ALA A 82 9.21 1.73 -3.26
N ALA A 83 8.48 1.83 -2.14
CA ALA A 83 7.22 1.11 -1.94
C ALA A 83 6.12 1.59 -2.92
N ILE A 84 6.04 2.91 -3.15
CA ILE A 84 5.12 3.51 -4.13
C ILE A 84 5.49 3.06 -5.55
N GLU A 85 6.77 3.12 -5.90
CA GLU A 85 7.26 2.67 -7.21
C GLU A 85 6.97 1.18 -7.43
N ALA A 86 7.27 0.33 -6.45
CA ALA A 86 6.98 -1.10 -6.50
C ALA A 86 5.47 -1.38 -6.65
N ALA A 87 4.61 -0.65 -5.94
CA ALA A 87 3.15 -0.78 -6.08
C ALA A 87 2.64 -0.31 -7.44
N ASN A 88 3.28 0.70 -8.05
CA ASN A 88 2.97 1.13 -9.42
C ASN A 88 3.41 0.08 -10.45
N ILE A 89 4.61 -0.50 -10.30
CA ILE A 89 5.12 -1.58 -11.16
C ILE A 89 4.22 -2.81 -11.06
N ALA A 90 3.79 -3.19 -9.84
CA ALA A 90 2.93 -4.34 -9.62
C ALA A 90 1.55 -4.23 -10.31
N ARG A 91 1.12 -3.02 -10.66
CA ARG A 91 -0.12 -2.76 -11.40
C ARG A 91 0.05 -2.83 -12.92
N LEU A 92 1.28 -2.90 -13.42
CA LEU A 92 1.51 -3.02 -14.85
C LEU A 92 1.03 -4.41 -15.33
N PRO A 93 0.23 -4.47 -16.41
CA PRO A 93 -0.19 -5.74 -16.98
C PRO A 93 0.95 -6.50 -17.67
N TYR A 94 2.14 -5.90 -17.71
CA TYR A 94 3.32 -6.37 -18.43
C TYR A 94 4.57 -6.31 -17.56
N ARG A 95 5.56 -7.14 -17.91
CA ARG A 95 6.88 -7.18 -17.28
C ARG A 95 7.95 -6.45 -18.08
N ALA A 96 7.77 -6.34 -19.40
CA ALA A 96 8.69 -5.66 -20.29
C ALA A 96 7.95 -4.91 -21.41
N ARG A 97 8.56 -3.85 -21.91
CA ARG A 97 8.08 -3.06 -23.05
C ARG A 97 9.19 -2.96 -24.08
N ARG A 98 8.86 -3.17 -25.35
CA ARG A 98 9.79 -3.00 -26.48
C ARG A 98 9.16 -2.12 -27.54
N THR A 99 9.97 -1.21 -28.08
CA THR A 99 9.59 -0.35 -29.20
C THR A 99 10.35 -0.79 -30.44
N VAL A 100 9.64 -1.21 -31.48
CA VAL A 100 10.20 -1.46 -32.80
C VAL A 100 10.23 -0.12 -33.54
N ARG A 101 11.40 0.22 -34.09
CA ARG A 101 11.63 1.44 -34.87
C ARG A 101 12.26 1.07 -36.21
N TRP A 102 12.05 1.89 -37.23
CA TRP A 102 12.61 1.72 -38.57
C TRP A 102 13.54 2.88 -38.91
N PRO A 103 14.85 2.77 -38.62
CA PRO A 103 15.82 3.78 -38.99
C PRO A 103 15.80 4.02 -40.51
N GLY A 104 15.70 5.29 -40.93
CA GLY A 104 15.69 5.68 -42.34
C GLY A 104 14.33 5.59 -43.04
N VAL A 105 13.26 5.19 -42.35
CA VAL A 105 11.90 5.12 -42.93
C VAL A 105 10.95 6.04 -42.14
N PRO A 106 10.84 7.34 -42.50
CA PRO A 106 10.12 8.33 -41.69
C PRO A 106 8.59 8.17 -41.74
N CYS A 107 8.04 7.40 -42.68
CA CYS A 107 6.60 7.20 -42.81
C CYS A 107 6.04 6.11 -41.87
N TRP A 108 6.89 5.37 -41.15
CA TRP A 108 6.44 4.30 -40.26
C TRP A 108 6.55 4.73 -38.80
N GLU A 109 5.40 4.80 -38.14
CA GLU A 109 5.34 5.09 -36.71
C GLU A 109 5.93 3.93 -35.90
N PRO A 110 6.67 4.22 -34.80
CA PRO A 110 7.14 3.18 -33.89
C PRO A 110 6.00 2.32 -33.37
N ILE A 111 6.19 1.00 -33.37
CA ILE A 111 5.22 0.05 -32.81
C ILE A 111 5.72 -0.43 -31.46
N GLU A 112 4.83 -0.40 -30.47
CA GLU A 112 5.16 -0.85 -29.12
C GLU A 112 4.50 -2.17 -28.78
N PHE A 113 5.31 -3.05 -28.17
CA PHE A 113 4.90 -4.35 -27.69
C PHE A 113 5.12 -4.45 -26.17
N LEU A 114 4.21 -5.14 -25.52
CA LEU A 114 4.23 -5.44 -24.10
C LEU A 114 4.36 -6.95 -23.91
N GLU A 115 5.29 -7.35 -23.05
CA GLU A 115 5.41 -8.74 -22.60
C GLU A 115 4.53 -8.94 -21.37
N LEU A 116 3.45 -9.70 -21.52
CA LEU A 116 2.54 -10.01 -20.42
C LEU A 116 3.20 -10.94 -19.39
N HIS A 117 2.57 -11.13 -18.24
CA HIS A 117 3.10 -12.00 -17.18
C HIS A 117 3.22 -13.47 -17.59
N ASP A 118 2.41 -13.95 -18.53
CA ASP A 118 2.50 -15.30 -19.11
C ASP A 118 3.60 -15.45 -20.18
N GLY A 119 4.21 -14.33 -20.59
CA GLY A 119 5.29 -14.26 -21.58
C GLY A 119 4.86 -14.15 -23.03
N THR A 120 3.56 -13.96 -23.28
CA THR A 120 3.08 -13.52 -24.58
C THR A 120 3.46 -12.07 -24.84
N TRP A 121 3.73 -11.75 -26.11
CA TRP A 121 3.95 -10.39 -26.58
C TRP A 121 2.72 -9.90 -27.32
N VAL A 122 2.18 -8.77 -26.89
CA VAL A 122 1.00 -8.13 -27.49
C VAL A 122 1.29 -6.67 -27.80
N ARG A 123 0.58 -6.07 -28.76
CA ARG A 123 0.75 -4.64 -29.03
C ARG A 123 0.15 -3.81 -27.90
N VAL A 124 0.73 -2.63 -27.63
CA VAL A 124 0.28 -1.74 -26.54
C VAL A 124 -1.19 -1.34 -26.68
N ASP A 125 -1.67 -1.13 -27.91
CA ASP A 125 -3.05 -0.74 -28.23
C ASP A 125 -4.08 -1.85 -27.99
N GLN A 126 -3.63 -3.08 -27.76
CA GLN A 126 -4.48 -4.25 -27.45
C GLN A 126 -4.62 -4.49 -25.95
N VAL A 127 -3.86 -3.78 -25.10
CA VAL A 127 -3.86 -3.97 -23.65
C VAL A 127 -4.62 -2.85 -22.97
N PRO A 128 -5.70 -3.15 -22.22
CA PRO A 128 -6.40 -2.14 -21.44
C PRO A 128 -5.45 -1.46 -20.45
N ALA A 129 -5.55 -0.14 -20.33
CA ALA A 129 -4.85 0.59 -19.30
C ALA A 129 -5.30 0.11 -17.91
N PRO A 130 -4.39 0.01 -16.92
CA PRO A 130 -4.77 -0.33 -15.57
C PRO A 130 -5.73 0.72 -15.01
N ALA A 131 -6.75 0.28 -14.27
CA ALA A 131 -7.73 1.15 -13.63
C ALA A 131 -7.03 2.25 -12.82
N ALA A 132 -7.45 3.51 -12.99
CA ALA A 132 -6.81 4.64 -12.35
C ALA A 132 -6.90 4.56 -10.82
N ILE A 133 -5.83 4.99 -10.14
CA ILE A 133 -5.85 5.19 -8.69
C ILE A 133 -6.30 6.62 -8.41
N ASP A 134 -7.17 6.79 -7.42
CA ASP A 134 -7.58 8.12 -6.98
C ASP A 134 -6.34 8.97 -6.62
N PRO A 135 -6.15 10.14 -7.27
CA PRO A 135 -5.01 11.01 -7.01
C PRO A 135 -4.88 11.42 -5.54
N HIS A 136 -5.98 11.52 -4.79
CA HIS A 136 -5.95 11.81 -3.36
C HIS A 136 -5.34 10.67 -2.54
N VAL A 137 -5.51 9.41 -2.98
CA VAL A 137 -4.89 8.24 -2.35
C VAL A 137 -3.39 8.24 -2.62
N VAL A 138 -2.97 8.56 -3.84
CA VAL A 138 -1.56 8.71 -4.20
C VAL A 138 -0.91 9.83 -3.39
N ALA A 139 -1.55 11.01 -3.33
CA ALA A 139 -1.07 12.15 -2.56
C ALA A 139 -0.94 11.82 -1.06
N LEU A 140 -1.92 11.11 -0.48
CA LEU A 140 -1.85 10.67 0.90
C LEU A 140 -0.68 9.71 1.13
N ALA A 141 -0.50 8.72 0.25
CA ALA A 141 0.58 7.74 0.33
C ALA A 141 1.97 8.38 0.18
N ALA A 142 2.10 9.47 -0.59
CA ALA A 142 3.34 10.22 -0.78
C ALA A 142 3.61 11.25 0.34
N SER A 143 2.62 11.54 1.18
CA SER A 143 2.76 12.57 2.22
C SER A 143 3.57 12.12 3.44
N ASP A 144 4.03 13.08 4.23
CA ASP A 144 4.71 12.86 5.52
C ASP A 144 3.83 12.20 6.58
N TRP A 145 2.52 12.11 6.34
CA TRP A 145 1.62 11.42 7.26
C TRP A 145 2.04 9.96 7.45
N LEU A 146 2.33 9.23 6.37
CA LEU A 146 2.66 7.82 6.47
C LEU A 146 3.95 7.62 7.29
N ALA A 147 4.96 8.44 7.01
CA ALA A 147 6.21 8.48 7.78
C ALA A 147 5.96 8.77 9.27
N ARG A 148 5.02 9.67 9.61
CA ARG A 148 4.65 9.99 11.00
C ARG A 148 3.86 8.86 11.68
N ALA A 149 2.89 8.26 10.99
CA ALA A 149 2.10 7.15 11.49
C ALA A 149 2.99 5.97 11.91
N LEU A 150 4.03 5.70 11.11
CA LEU A 150 5.03 4.66 11.40
C LEU A 150 5.93 4.99 12.60
N ARG A 151 6.21 6.28 12.85
CA ARG A 151 7.05 6.75 13.97
C ARG A 151 6.29 6.81 15.30
N ALA A 152 5.00 7.18 15.28
CA ALA A 152 4.16 7.27 16.48
C ALA A 152 4.07 5.93 17.22
N ASP A 153 3.98 4.83 16.47
CA ASP A 153 3.98 3.48 17.02
C ASP A 153 5.35 3.08 17.63
N ARG A 154 6.45 3.56 17.03
CA ARG A 154 7.80 3.28 17.52
C ARG A 154 8.04 3.90 18.91
N ARG A 155 7.58 5.14 19.13
CA ARG A 155 7.65 5.82 20.43
C ARG A 155 6.77 5.16 21.50
N GLY A 156 5.60 4.64 21.13
CA GLY A 156 4.76 3.86 22.05
C GLY A 156 5.45 2.57 22.52
N LYS A 157 6.21 1.90 21.64
CA LYS A 157 7.01 0.73 22.02
C LYS A 157 8.20 1.06 22.90
N ASP A 158 8.88 2.19 22.66
CA ASP A 158 10.01 2.61 23.48
C ASP A 158 9.56 3.01 24.90
N ALA A 159 8.40 3.70 25.02
CA ALA A 159 7.81 4.04 26.32
C ALA A 159 7.41 2.79 27.15
N VAL A 160 6.77 1.79 26.52
CA VAL A 160 6.41 0.53 27.20
C VAL A 160 7.64 -0.28 27.64
N ARG A 161 8.77 -0.12 26.93
CA ARG A 161 10.02 -0.82 27.25
C ARG A 161 10.77 -0.18 28.42
N ASP A 162 10.61 1.13 28.61
CA ASP A 162 11.18 1.89 29.71
C ASP A 162 10.43 1.60 31.02
N ASP A 163 9.09 1.61 30.96
CA ASP A 163 8.19 1.33 32.08
C ASP A 163 8.32 -0.12 32.60
N GLY A 164 8.66 -1.07 31.71
CA GLY A 164 8.96 -2.46 32.07
C GLY A 164 10.35 -2.68 32.68
N LYS A 165 11.26 -1.70 32.56
CA LYS A 165 12.61 -1.74 33.13
C LYS A 165 12.60 -1.18 34.56
N GLU A 166 11.80 -0.15 34.81
CA GLU A 166 11.60 0.40 36.16
C GLU A 166 10.89 -0.58 37.10
N ARG A 167 9.91 -1.35 36.61
CA ARG A 167 9.21 -2.36 37.42
C ARG A 167 10.03 -3.59 37.81
N LYS A 168 11.21 -3.80 37.20
CA LYS A 168 12.13 -4.90 37.57
C LYS A 168 13.25 -4.48 38.53
N ALA A 169 13.38 -3.20 38.84
CA ALA A 169 14.35 -2.68 39.81
C ALA A 169 13.79 -2.61 41.25
N LEU A 170 12.52 -3.01 41.45
CA LEU A 170 11.79 -2.99 42.72
C LEU A 170 11.26 -4.40 43.05
N VAL A 171 12.12 -5.42 43.03
CA VAL A 171 11.91 -6.72 43.70
C VAL A 171 13.24 -7.22 44.23
#